data_AF-A0A941B4T9-F1
#
_entry.id   AF-A0A941B4T9-F1
#
_cell.length_a   1.000
_cell.length_b   1.000
_cell.length_c   1.000
_cell.angle_alpha   90.00
_cell.angle_beta   90.00
_cell.angle_gamma   90.00
#
_symmetry.space_group_name_H-M   'P 1'
#
loop_
_entity.id
_entity.type
_entity.pdbx_description
1 polymer ?
#
loop_
_entity_poly.entity_id
_entity_poly.type
_entity_poly.pdbx_seq_one_letter_code
_entity_poly.pdbx_strand_id
1 'polypeptide(L)'
;MRRYRVPLYTLLVNVLVVALAAALSLTVSTQRAQAATVTVQAESYAAQSGVGLEATADMGGGQNAAFLADGDWMRFDNVDLGTAGRLTVSARIASAVGSGTVELRTGSLTGPLLAVISVAPTGGWQTWATRETEVSSHPTGAQTVFAVVRGSGAGDFVNINWFSFVGEGGGAAPGWVPVDQTKWNAQLSQFRAMTPAAVPGGVVRVPEFNATCTYSHSRPDDPIVLPGLPGASHMHSFFGNKSTDAFTTTQSLLSNKPTSCTPADDLSAYWIPSLYEGDRAVEAEGMIVYYGSRLTDPSATVPFPEGFRMIAGDAKAQTPTPAGSTGQYWCSGEGGEIGRSADGNWPVCAPKAHLTHQLVFPDCWDGKNLDSPDHKSHVAFTYDGKCSGAYPVAIPNLSFVVSYPTSGSSAGFRLASGMASSIHGDFFNAWDNAALGHRVKDCITQKAKCNSAGTF
;
A
#
# COMPACT_ATOMS: atom_id res chain seq x y z
N MET A 1 -44.31 33.51 72.59
CA MET A 1 -43.32 34.08 71.66
C MET A 1 -43.44 33.35 70.33
N ARG A 2 -43.82 34.08 69.28
CA ARG A 2 -44.42 33.56 68.03
C ARG A 2 -43.38 33.02 67.05
N ARG A 3 -43.59 31.78 66.60
CA ARG A 3 -43.07 31.22 65.36
C ARG A 3 -43.91 31.76 64.20
N TYR A 4 -43.29 32.36 63.18
CA TYR A 4 -44.00 32.78 61.96
C TYR A 4 -43.82 31.75 60.85
N ARG A 5 -44.95 31.26 60.35
CA ARG A 5 -45.12 30.45 59.15
C ARG A 5 -45.11 31.36 57.93
N VAL A 6 -44.50 30.90 56.84
CA VAL A 6 -44.58 31.52 55.51
C VAL A 6 -45.63 30.75 54.68
N PRO A 7 -46.49 31.42 53.90
CA PRO A 7 -47.57 30.77 53.16
C PRO A 7 -47.16 30.22 51.80
N LEU A 8 -47.95 29.24 51.34
CA LEU A 8 -47.95 28.60 50.03
C LEU A 8 -48.86 29.37 49.03
N TYR A 9 -48.78 28.98 47.74
CA TYR A 9 -49.57 29.37 46.53
C TYR A 9 -48.95 30.53 45.74
N THR A 10 -48.62 30.42 44.43
CA THR A 10 -49.33 29.79 43.28
C THR A 10 -48.31 29.52 42.14
N LEU A 11 -48.01 28.26 41.76
CA LEU A 11 -48.42 27.53 40.53
C LEU A 11 -48.22 28.23 39.15
N LEU A 12 -47.30 27.64 38.34
CA LEU A 12 -47.28 27.38 36.88
C LEU A 12 -47.76 28.50 35.93
N VAL A 13 -47.01 28.93 34.89
CA VAL A 13 -46.69 28.23 33.64
C VAL A 13 -45.66 29.07 32.86
N ASN A 14 -44.54 28.50 32.43
CA ASN A 14 -44.06 28.53 31.03
C ASN A 14 -42.72 27.79 30.90
N VAL A 15 -42.82 26.66 30.23
CA VAL A 15 -41.71 25.88 29.66
C VAL A 15 -40.98 26.75 28.64
N LEU A 16 -39.64 26.70 28.69
CA LEU A 16 -38.69 26.58 27.57
C LEU A 16 -37.44 27.44 27.85
N VAL A 17 -36.29 26.83 27.54
CA VAL A 17 -34.97 27.44 27.28
C VAL A 17 -33.93 27.31 28.43
N VAL A 18 -33.04 26.34 28.18
CA VAL A 18 -31.68 26.08 28.71
C VAL A 18 -31.52 25.31 30.02
N ALA A 19 -31.63 23.98 29.91
CA ALA A 19 -30.65 23.10 30.53
C ALA A 19 -29.34 23.18 29.73
N LEU A 20 -28.20 23.38 30.41
CA LEU A 20 -26.86 22.82 30.11
C LEU A 20 -25.79 23.60 30.88
N ALA A 21 -25.64 23.27 32.16
CA ALA A 21 -24.40 23.50 32.89
C ALA A 21 -23.69 22.14 33.03
N ALA A 22 -23.31 21.54 31.90
CA ALA A 22 -22.33 20.47 31.87
C ALA A 22 -20.97 21.14 31.67
N ALA A 23 -20.11 21.05 32.69
CA ALA A 23 -18.77 21.59 32.67
C ALA A 23 -18.01 21.07 31.44
N LEU A 24 -17.70 22.01 30.54
CA LEU A 24 -16.88 21.78 29.35
C LEU A 24 -15.43 21.58 29.82
N SER A 25 -15.09 20.35 30.21
CA SER A 25 -13.69 19.95 30.34
C SER A 25 -13.13 19.81 28.94
N LEU A 26 -12.53 20.87 28.39
CA LEU A 26 -11.66 20.75 27.22
C LEU A 26 -10.42 19.98 27.64
N THR A 27 -10.48 18.65 27.55
CA THR A 27 -9.27 17.88 27.29
C THR A 27 -8.87 18.22 25.86
N VAL A 28 -7.94 19.17 25.72
CA VAL A 28 -7.13 19.26 24.51
C VAL A 28 -6.36 17.96 24.43
N SER A 29 -6.92 16.98 23.73
CA SER A 29 -6.17 15.84 23.28
C SER A 29 -5.12 16.41 22.34
N THR A 30 -3.88 16.55 22.81
CA THR A 30 -2.74 16.72 21.93
C THR A 30 -2.70 15.47 21.08
N GLN A 31 -3.36 15.51 19.91
CA GLN A 31 -3.09 14.58 18.84
C GLN A 31 -1.57 14.62 18.64
N ARG A 32 -0.87 13.56 19.01
CA ARG A 32 0.49 13.38 18.49
C ARG A 32 0.31 13.33 16.98
N ALA A 33 0.81 14.35 16.30
CA ALA A 33 1.00 14.29 14.86
C ALA A 33 1.80 13.02 14.59
N GLN A 34 1.19 12.08 13.86
CA GLN A 34 1.86 10.89 13.39
C GLN A 34 3.04 11.37 12.53
N ALA A 35 4.27 10.94 12.85
CA ALA A 35 5.47 11.46 12.21
C ALA A 35 5.37 11.28 10.69
N ALA A 36 5.33 12.38 9.95
CA ALA A 36 5.38 12.37 8.50
C ALA A 36 6.75 11.85 8.07
N THR A 37 6.77 10.82 7.22
CA THR A 37 7.99 10.41 6.51
C THR A 37 8.15 11.31 5.30
N VAL A 38 9.27 12.00 5.21
CA VAL A 38 9.61 12.81 4.03
C VAL A 38 10.67 12.08 3.24
N THR A 39 10.32 11.69 2.01
CA THR A 39 11.26 11.07 1.06
C THR A 39 11.54 12.03 -0.08
N VAL A 40 12.81 12.19 -0.42
CA VAL A 40 13.30 13.09 -1.46
C VAL A 40 14.12 12.28 -2.45
N GLN A 41 13.72 12.28 -3.72
CA GLN A 41 14.47 11.62 -4.79
C GLN A 41 15.79 12.37 -5.04
N ALA A 42 16.89 11.65 -5.26
CA ALA A 42 18.19 12.28 -5.43
C ALA A 42 18.24 13.08 -6.73
N GLU A 43 17.56 12.63 -7.78
CA GLU A 43 17.44 13.32 -9.07
C GLU A 43 16.54 14.57 -9.01
N SER A 44 15.77 14.77 -7.94
CA SER A 44 14.92 15.95 -7.77
C SER A 44 15.66 17.14 -7.13
N TYR A 45 16.97 17.23 -7.31
CA TYR A 45 17.76 18.35 -6.77
C TYR A 45 17.33 19.69 -7.40
N ALA A 46 17.31 20.74 -6.58
CA ALA A 46 17.06 22.10 -7.02
C ALA A 46 18.35 22.80 -7.51
N ALA A 47 19.53 22.28 -7.14
CA ALA A 47 20.84 22.66 -7.69
C ALA A 47 21.86 21.54 -7.41
N GLN A 48 22.93 21.44 -8.20
CA GLN A 48 23.96 20.42 -8.03
C GLN A 48 25.34 20.87 -8.55
N SER A 49 26.38 20.13 -8.16
CA SER A 49 27.68 20.12 -8.84
C SER A 49 28.19 18.68 -8.99
N GLY A 50 28.61 18.31 -10.21
CA GLY A 50 29.23 17.02 -10.53
C GLY A 50 28.28 15.83 -10.69
N VAL A 51 26.97 16.02 -10.54
CA VAL A 51 25.98 14.93 -10.55
C VAL A 51 25.55 14.58 -11.97
N GLY A 52 25.68 13.31 -12.35
CA GLY A 52 24.98 12.74 -13.49
C GLY A 52 23.76 11.93 -13.06
N LEU A 53 22.89 11.61 -14.02
CA LEU A 53 21.71 10.76 -13.80
C LEU A 53 21.75 9.53 -14.70
N GLU A 54 21.27 8.41 -14.19
CA GLU A 54 21.04 7.18 -14.97
C GLU A 54 19.75 6.49 -14.53
N ALA A 55 19.24 5.57 -15.35
CA ALA A 55 18.08 4.76 -14.98
C ALA A 55 18.44 3.81 -13.84
N THR A 56 17.62 3.78 -12.79
CA THR A 56 17.88 2.94 -11.61
C THR A 56 17.32 1.52 -11.79
N ALA A 57 18.07 0.53 -11.32
CA ALA A 57 17.60 -0.86 -11.16
C ALA A 57 16.94 -1.12 -9.80
N ASP A 58 16.92 -0.13 -8.90
CA ASP A 58 16.32 -0.28 -7.56
C ASP A 58 14.81 -0.59 -7.64
N MET A 59 14.24 -1.07 -6.53
CA MET A 59 12.79 -1.19 -6.41
C MET A 59 12.13 0.20 -6.57
N GLY A 60 11.05 0.27 -7.35
CA GLY A 60 10.37 1.53 -7.69
C GLY A 60 10.72 2.12 -9.07
N GLY A 61 11.84 1.72 -9.68
CA GLY A 61 12.27 2.29 -10.97
C GLY A 61 12.64 3.78 -10.86
N GLY A 62 12.62 4.51 -11.98
CA GLY A 62 12.99 5.92 -12.04
C GLY A 62 14.45 6.17 -12.44
N GLN A 63 15.06 7.22 -11.89
CA GLN A 63 16.47 7.54 -12.08
C GLN A 63 17.21 7.51 -10.73
N ASN A 64 18.54 7.52 -10.76
CA ASN A 64 19.36 7.79 -9.58
C ASN A 64 20.43 8.84 -9.90
N ALA A 65 20.91 9.52 -8.86
CA ALA A 65 22.15 10.29 -8.94
C ALA A 65 23.34 9.33 -9.08
N ALA A 66 24.23 9.63 -10.01
CA ALA A 66 25.36 8.80 -10.39
C ALA A 66 26.61 9.64 -10.69
N PHE A 67 27.73 8.94 -10.88
CA PHE A 67 29.05 9.52 -11.15
C PHE A 67 29.54 10.44 -10.03
N LEU A 68 29.22 10.11 -8.78
CA LEU A 68 29.50 10.97 -7.63
C LEU A 68 30.88 10.69 -7.04
N ALA A 69 31.73 11.71 -7.08
CA ALA A 69 33.08 11.73 -6.52
C ALA A 69 33.18 12.69 -5.32
N ASP A 70 34.35 12.75 -4.70
CA ASP A 70 34.61 13.68 -3.59
C ASP A 70 34.38 15.14 -4.00
N GLY A 71 33.58 15.85 -3.22
CA GLY A 71 33.26 17.27 -3.44
C GLY A 71 31.96 17.53 -4.20
N ASP A 72 31.37 16.51 -4.82
CA ASP A 72 30.08 16.65 -5.50
C ASP A 72 28.94 16.87 -4.51
N TRP A 73 27.89 17.53 -4.97
CA TRP A 73 26.77 17.86 -4.10
C TRP A 73 25.45 18.08 -4.81
N MET A 74 24.36 17.92 -4.04
CA MET A 74 22.98 18.20 -4.41
C MET A 74 22.32 19.09 -3.36
N ARG A 75 21.45 20.01 -3.78
CA ARG A 75 20.64 20.87 -2.91
C ARG A 75 19.16 20.58 -3.11
N PHE A 76 18.43 20.44 -2.01
CA PHE A 76 16.99 20.21 -1.96
C PHE A 76 16.35 21.33 -1.14
N ASP A 77 15.29 21.92 -1.68
CA ASP A 77 14.55 22.99 -1.00
C ASP A 77 13.30 22.44 -0.31
N ASN A 78 12.94 23.07 0.81
CA ASN A 78 11.71 22.77 1.57
C ASN A 78 11.58 21.31 2.06
N VAL A 79 12.68 20.67 2.44
CA VAL A 79 12.65 19.34 3.07
C VAL A 79 12.15 19.49 4.50
N ASP A 80 10.95 18.98 4.79
CA ASP A 80 10.37 19.03 6.14
C ASP A 80 11.04 17.99 7.05
N LEU A 81 11.77 18.46 8.06
CA LEU A 81 12.44 17.61 9.05
C LEU A 81 11.54 17.29 10.26
N GLY A 82 10.28 17.74 10.24
CA GLY A 82 9.30 17.48 11.29
C GLY A 82 9.57 18.29 12.57
N THR A 83 9.04 17.80 13.69
CA THR A 83 9.16 18.43 15.02
C THR A 83 10.45 18.04 15.72
N ALA A 84 10.82 18.79 16.78
CA ALA A 84 12.00 18.47 17.57
C ALA A 84 11.89 17.06 18.19
N GLY A 85 13.01 16.32 18.17
CA GLY A 85 13.11 14.97 18.71
C GLY A 85 14.24 14.21 18.00
N ARG A 86 14.27 12.89 18.18
CA ARG A 86 15.07 12.01 17.32
C ARG A 86 14.60 12.10 15.87
N LEU A 87 15.54 12.06 14.94
CA LEU A 87 15.31 12.00 13.51
C LEU A 87 16.13 10.84 12.95
N THR A 88 15.47 9.86 12.35
CA THR A 88 16.14 8.84 11.55
C THR A 88 16.28 9.38 10.14
N VAL A 89 17.53 9.45 9.67
CA VAL A 89 17.88 9.92 8.33
C VAL A 89 18.45 8.75 7.56
N SER A 90 17.89 8.47 6.39
CA SER A 90 18.29 7.36 5.52
C SER A 90 18.72 7.84 4.15
N ALA A 91 19.66 7.13 3.53
CA ALA A 91 19.95 7.23 2.11
C ALA A 91 19.93 5.83 1.48
N ARG A 92 19.29 5.73 0.31
CA ARG A 92 19.29 4.51 -0.51
C ARG A 92 20.43 4.60 -1.50
N ILE A 93 21.46 3.79 -1.28
CA ILE A 93 22.73 3.90 -1.99
C ILE A 93 23.13 2.60 -2.67
N ALA A 94 23.90 2.72 -3.75
CA ALA A 94 24.60 1.61 -4.39
C ALA A 94 26.07 1.99 -4.59
N SER A 95 26.99 1.06 -4.33
CA SER A 95 28.42 1.29 -4.46
C SER A 95 29.15 -0.02 -4.74
N ALA A 96 29.92 -0.06 -5.82
CA ALA A 96 30.80 -1.19 -6.11
C ALA A 96 32.07 -1.19 -5.25
N VAL A 97 32.52 -0.01 -4.79
CA VAL A 97 33.82 0.18 -4.14
C VAL A 97 33.73 0.43 -2.63
N GLY A 98 32.67 1.14 -2.19
CA GLY A 98 32.37 1.40 -0.79
C GLY A 98 33.42 2.20 -0.02
N SER A 99 33.51 3.50 -0.29
CA SER A 99 34.39 4.43 0.43
C SER A 99 33.67 5.73 0.76
N GLY A 100 34.06 6.43 1.83
CA GLY A 100 33.58 7.79 2.11
C GLY A 100 32.20 7.87 2.76
N THR A 101 31.60 9.07 2.69
CA THR A 101 30.34 9.43 3.33
C THR A 101 29.51 10.37 2.47
N VAL A 102 28.19 10.38 2.70
CA VAL A 102 27.30 11.45 2.27
C VAL A 102 26.94 12.28 3.50
N GLU A 103 27.37 13.53 3.52
CA GLU A 103 27.04 14.50 4.57
C GLU A 103 25.77 15.26 4.18
N LEU A 104 24.74 15.19 5.00
CA LEU A 104 23.56 16.03 4.88
C LEU A 104 23.74 17.26 5.76
N ARG A 105 23.62 18.46 5.18
CA ARG A 105 23.83 19.76 5.82
C ARG A 105 22.66 20.69 5.58
N THR A 106 22.34 21.55 6.53
CA THR A 106 21.23 22.51 6.37
C THR A 106 21.71 23.90 6.00
N GLY A 107 20.98 24.59 5.13
CA GLY A 107 21.17 26.00 4.76
C GLY A 107 22.28 26.26 3.74
N SER A 108 23.45 25.60 3.85
CA SER A 108 24.55 25.73 2.88
C SER A 108 25.45 24.48 2.84
N LEU A 109 26.35 24.42 1.84
CA LEU A 109 27.37 23.35 1.69
C LEU A 109 28.31 23.19 2.89
N THR A 110 28.47 24.25 3.68
CA THR A 110 29.29 24.28 4.90
C THR A 110 28.46 24.56 6.15
N GLY A 111 27.14 24.52 6.02
CA GLY A 111 26.20 24.77 7.10
C GLY A 111 26.21 23.65 8.16
N PRO A 112 25.37 23.78 9.19
CA PRO A 112 25.25 22.78 10.24
C PRO A 112 25.04 21.38 9.68
N LEU A 113 25.80 20.42 10.23
CA LEU A 113 25.69 19.02 9.85
C LEU A 113 24.42 18.43 10.44
N LEU A 114 23.55 17.93 9.57
CA LEU A 114 22.33 17.22 9.96
C LEU A 114 22.64 15.75 10.21
N ALA A 115 23.25 15.06 9.24
CA ALA A 115 23.49 13.63 9.29
C ALA A 115 24.72 13.25 8.46
N VAL A 116 25.35 12.13 8.80
CA VAL A 116 26.43 11.52 8.01
C VAL A 116 26.05 10.08 7.72
N ILE A 117 25.97 9.74 6.43
CA ILE A 117 25.70 8.39 5.97
C ILE A 117 26.99 7.77 5.46
N SER A 118 27.43 6.69 6.11
CA SER A 118 28.61 5.94 5.67
C SER A 118 28.32 5.13 4.41
N VAL A 119 29.21 5.22 3.42
CA VAL A 119 29.12 4.45 2.18
C VAL A 119 29.97 3.19 2.32
N ALA A 120 29.31 2.03 2.29
CA ALA A 120 29.95 0.72 2.28
C ALA A 120 29.62 -0.02 0.97
N PRO A 121 30.44 -0.99 0.52
CA PRO A 121 30.18 -1.70 -0.72
C PRO A 121 28.84 -2.43 -0.63
N THR A 122 28.04 -2.34 -1.69
CA THR A 122 26.74 -3.01 -1.80
C THR A 122 26.77 -4.19 -2.77
N GLY A 123 27.87 -4.38 -3.49
CA GLY A 123 28.06 -5.46 -4.46
C GLY A 123 27.98 -5.01 -5.92
N GLY A 124 27.62 -3.75 -6.19
CA GLY A 124 27.59 -3.20 -7.55
C GLY A 124 26.97 -1.81 -7.60
N TRP A 125 27.12 -1.11 -8.74
CA TRP A 125 26.61 0.25 -8.98
C TRP A 125 25.08 0.35 -9.01
N GLN A 126 24.41 -0.79 -9.15
CA GLN A 126 22.96 -0.89 -9.21
C GLN A 126 22.44 -1.96 -8.23
N THR A 127 23.26 -2.32 -7.23
CA THR A 127 22.87 -3.19 -6.12
C THR A 127 22.63 -2.30 -4.90
N TRP A 128 21.38 -2.18 -4.48
CA TRP A 128 20.95 -1.10 -3.60
C TRP A 128 20.82 -1.55 -2.14
N ALA A 129 21.25 -0.70 -1.22
CA ALA A 129 21.04 -0.89 0.20
C ALA A 129 20.70 0.43 0.89
N THR A 130 19.84 0.37 1.90
CA THR A 130 19.52 1.52 2.73
C THR A 130 20.56 1.64 3.83
N ARG A 131 21.08 2.85 4.04
CA ARG A 131 21.94 3.20 5.16
C ARG A 131 21.25 4.29 5.96
N GLU A 132 21.28 4.15 7.27
CA GLU A 132 20.57 5.03 8.19
C GLU A 132 21.50 5.54 9.29
N THR A 133 21.19 6.73 9.79
CA THR A 133 21.76 7.29 11.00
C THR A 133 20.66 7.98 11.80
N GLU A 134 20.81 7.98 13.11
CA GLU A 134 19.92 8.71 14.00
C GLU A 134 20.56 10.02 14.43
N VAL A 135 19.74 11.05 14.55
CA VAL A 135 20.13 12.40 14.95
C VAL A 135 19.24 12.82 16.10
N SER A 136 19.82 13.24 17.23
CA SER A 136 19.08 13.59 18.44
C SER A 136 18.72 15.09 18.53
N SER A 137 19.28 15.91 17.63
CA SER A 137 19.00 17.35 17.54
C SER A 137 19.11 17.81 16.10
N HIS A 138 18.05 18.42 15.59
CA HIS A 138 17.98 18.95 14.23
C HIS A 138 17.07 20.19 14.21
N PRO A 139 17.20 21.07 13.20
CA PRO A 139 16.21 22.12 12.98
C PRO A 139 14.85 21.50 12.58
N THR A 140 13.76 22.15 13.00
CA THR A 140 12.40 21.67 12.78
C THR A 140 11.74 22.31 11.54
N GLY A 141 10.75 21.64 10.97
CA GLY A 141 10.01 22.14 9.81
C GLY A 141 10.80 22.08 8.51
N ALA A 142 10.32 22.80 7.49
CA ALA A 142 10.94 22.87 6.17
C ALA A 142 12.33 23.54 6.20
N GLN A 143 13.33 22.85 5.65
CA GLN A 143 14.72 23.29 5.55
C GLN A 143 15.24 23.17 4.12
N THR A 144 16.24 23.98 3.77
CA THR A 144 17.10 23.68 2.61
C THR A 144 18.17 22.69 3.06
N VAL A 145 18.25 21.54 2.40
CA VAL A 145 19.19 20.46 2.72
C VAL A 145 20.17 20.27 1.57
N PHE A 146 21.45 20.14 1.88
CA PHE A 146 22.53 19.82 0.97
C PHE A 146 23.04 18.42 1.25
N ALA A 147 23.14 17.58 0.23
CA ALA A 147 23.87 16.32 0.28
C ALA A 147 25.26 16.55 -0.33
N VAL A 148 26.31 16.40 0.47
CA VAL A 148 27.70 16.61 0.08
C VAL A 148 28.46 15.30 0.15
N VAL A 149 29.04 14.91 -0.98
CA VAL A 149 29.76 13.65 -1.14
C VAL A 149 31.20 13.85 -0.69
N ARG A 150 31.66 13.00 0.24
CA ARG A 150 33.00 13.07 0.84
C ARG A 150 33.73 11.74 0.69
N GLY A 151 34.85 11.73 0.00
CA GLY A 151 35.66 10.54 -0.26
C GLY A 151 37.15 10.83 -0.12
N SER A 152 37.95 9.78 -0.04
CA SER A 152 39.43 9.89 0.02
C SER A 152 40.12 9.35 -1.23
N GLY A 153 39.37 8.76 -2.16
CA GLY A 153 39.88 8.18 -3.40
C GLY A 153 39.64 9.09 -4.60
N ALA A 154 40.41 8.87 -5.67
CA ALA A 154 40.15 9.51 -6.95
C ALA A 154 39.09 8.70 -7.71
N GLY A 155 37.98 9.36 -8.09
CA GLY A 155 36.90 8.77 -8.89
C GLY A 155 35.59 8.57 -8.12
N ASP A 156 34.58 8.18 -8.89
CA ASP A 156 33.21 8.04 -8.41
C ASP A 156 33.11 6.85 -7.44
N PHE A 157 32.28 6.97 -6.41
CA PHE A 157 32.21 5.94 -5.37
C PHE A 157 30.80 5.62 -4.86
N VAL A 158 29.77 6.38 -5.24
CA VAL A 158 28.40 6.11 -4.80
C VAL A 158 27.37 6.54 -5.83
N ASN A 159 26.33 5.73 -5.98
CA ASN A 159 25.06 6.10 -6.58
C ASN A 159 24.03 6.31 -5.46
N ILE A 160 23.16 7.29 -5.59
CA ILE A 160 22.15 7.63 -4.59
C ILE A 160 20.78 7.69 -5.28
N ASN A 161 19.82 6.92 -4.78
CA ASN A 161 18.46 6.89 -5.30
C ASN A 161 17.59 7.93 -4.58
N TRP A 162 17.49 7.85 -3.25
CA TRP A 162 16.68 8.79 -2.46
C TRP A 162 17.22 8.98 -1.05
N PHE A 163 16.74 10.04 -0.40
CA PHE A 163 16.90 10.32 1.03
C PHE A 163 15.55 10.23 1.74
N SER A 164 15.54 9.83 3.01
CA SER A 164 14.33 9.78 3.84
C SER A 164 14.58 10.33 5.25
N PHE A 165 13.61 11.08 5.78
CA PHE A 165 13.67 11.76 7.08
C PHE A 165 12.43 11.38 7.91
N VAL A 166 12.64 10.80 9.10
CA VAL A 166 11.57 10.27 9.96
C VAL A 166 11.76 10.74 11.41
N GLY A 167 10.84 11.55 11.94
CA GLY A 167 10.90 12.09 13.31
C GLY A 167 10.42 11.14 14.42
N GLU A 168 10.81 11.42 15.66
CA GLU A 168 10.47 10.65 16.87
C GLU A 168 8.96 10.64 17.12
N GLY A 169 8.39 9.44 17.30
CA GLY A 169 6.95 9.20 17.28
C GLY A 169 6.50 8.38 16.06
N GLY A 170 7.36 8.20 15.05
CA GLY A 170 7.27 7.17 14.02
C GLY A 170 8.05 5.92 14.44
N GLY A 171 7.41 5.01 15.18
CA GLY A 171 8.02 3.74 15.54
C GLY A 171 7.83 2.69 14.46
N ALA A 172 8.84 2.47 13.61
CA ALA A 172 9.22 1.20 12.97
C ALA A 172 10.49 1.45 12.13
N ALA A 173 11.23 0.40 11.77
CA ALA A 173 12.35 0.53 10.82
C ALA A 173 11.85 1.19 9.52
N PRO A 174 12.66 2.00 8.81
CA PRO A 174 12.22 2.75 7.64
C PRO A 174 11.45 1.87 6.64
N GLY A 175 10.28 2.34 6.22
CA GLY A 175 9.40 1.65 5.25
C GLY A 175 8.44 0.61 5.86
N TRP A 176 8.55 0.27 7.15
CA TRP A 176 7.54 -0.54 7.83
C TRP A 176 6.42 0.35 8.36
N VAL A 177 5.17 -0.04 8.15
CA VAL A 177 4.00 0.69 8.64
C VAL A 177 3.37 -0.14 9.75
N PRO A 178 3.56 0.22 11.04
CA PRO A 178 3.00 -0.57 12.13
C PRO A 178 1.48 -0.47 12.18
N VAL A 179 0.81 -1.52 12.63
CA VAL A 179 -0.61 -1.46 12.99
C VAL A 179 -0.77 -0.73 14.32
N ASP A 180 -1.81 0.11 14.43
CA ASP A 180 -2.26 0.59 15.73
C ASP A 180 -2.87 -0.60 16.50
N GLN A 181 -2.07 -1.18 17.39
CA GLN A 181 -2.46 -2.38 18.14
C GLN A 181 -3.72 -2.14 19.00
N THR A 182 -3.96 -0.92 19.46
CA THR A 182 -5.16 -0.60 20.27
C THR A 182 -6.41 -0.66 19.39
N LYS A 183 -6.38 0.01 18.23
CA LYS A 183 -7.47 -0.04 17.25
C LYS A 183 -7.71 -1.47 16.75
N TRP A 184 -6.63 -2.18 16.42
CA TRP A 184 -6.73 -3.54 15.91
C TRP A 184 -7.31 -4.50 16.96
N ASN A 185 -6.87 -4.42 18.22
CA ASN A 185 -7.45 -5.23 19.29
C ASN A 185 -8.93 -4.90 19.54
N ALA A 186 -9.33 -3.64 19.39
CA ALA A 186 -10.73 -3.24 19.49
C ALA A 186 -11.57 -3.83 18.34
N GLN A 187 -11.09 -3.75 17.10
CA GLN A 187 -11.71 -4.37 15.93
C GLN A 187 -11.84 -5.89 16.11
N LEU A 188 -10.77 -6.57 16.54
CA LEU A 188 -10.80 -8.01 16.84
C LEU A 188 -11.80 -8.37 17.93
N SER A 189 -11.91 -7.55 18.97
CA SER A 189 -12.87 -7.78 20.05
C SER A 189 -14.30 -7.66 19.56
N GLN A 190 -14.60 -6.65 18.74
CA GLN A 190 -15.90 -6.50 18.08
C GLN A 190 -16.20 -7.70 17.17
N PHE A 191 -15.26 -8.10 16.31
CA PHE A 191 -15.41 -9.26 15.45
C PHE A 191 -15.65 -10.55 16.25
N ARG A 192 -14.90 -10.79 17.32
CA ARG A 192 -15.07 -12.00 18.16
C ARG A 192 -16.43 -12.02 18.84
N ALA A 193 -16.98 -10.86 19.22
CA ALA A 193 -18.29 -10.73 19.83
C ALA A 193 -19.46 -10.85 18.85
N MET A 194 -19.24 -10.77 17.53
CA MET A 194 -20.30 -10.93 16.53
C MET A 194 -20.92 -12.33 16.58
N THR A 195 -22.24 -12.38 16.60
CA THR A 195 -23.02 -13.62 16.44
C THR A 195 -23.08 -13.97 14.94
N PRO A 196 -22.60 -15.15 14.52
CA PRO A 196 -22.69 -15.58 13.13
C PRO A 196 -24.15 -15.78 12.69
N ALA A 197 -24.47 -15.42 11.45
CA ALA A 197 -25.74 -15.73 10.82
C ALA A 197 -25.89 -17.26 10.65
N ALA A 198 -27.10 -17.79 10.89
CA ALA A 198 -27.37 -19.20 10.72
C ALA A 198 -27.26 -19.61 9.24
N VAL A 199 -26.39 -20.57 8.92
CA VAL A 199 -26.20 -21.09 7.55
C VAL A 199 -27.41 -21.94 7.16
N PRO A 200 -28.19 -21.57 6.12
CA PRO A 200 -29.29 -22.38 5.63
C PRO A 200 -28.83 -23.76 5.11
N GLY A 201 -29.76 -24.72 5.09
CA GLY A 201 -29.52 -25.99 4.42
C GLY A 201 -29.29 -25.81 2.91
N GLY A 202 -28.37 -26.59 2.33
CA GLY A 202 -28.09 -26.57 0.88
C GLY A 202 -27.03 -25.55 0.43
N VAL A 203 -26.49 -24.73 1.33
CA VAL A 203 -25.43 -23.77 1.02
C VAL A 203 -24.12 -24.49 0.67
N VAL A 204 -23.44 -23.99 -0.36
CA VAL A 204 -22.13 -24.50 -0.81
C VAL A 204 -21.09 -24.29 0.28
N ARG A 205 -20.35 -25.35 0.63
CA ARG A 205 -19.40 -25.35 1.76
C ARG A 205 -17.97 -24.95 1.37
N VAL A 206 -17.83 -23.72 0.88
CA VAL A 206 -16.55 -23.08 0.52
C VAL A 206 -16.41 -21.81 1.35
N PRO A 207 -15.30 -21.59 2.10
CA PRO A 207 -15.13 -20.42 2.97
C PRO A 207 -14.79 -19.18 2.15
N GLU A 208 -15.78 -18.56 1.49
CA GLU A 208 -15.54 -17.50 0.50
C GLU A 208 -16.69 -16.51 0.41
N PHE A 209 -16.36 -15.23 0.22
CA PHE A 209 -17.25 -14.20 -0.34
C PHE A 209 -16.50 -13.40 -1.41
N ASN A 210 -17.16 -12.47 -2.09
CA ASN A 210 -16.50 -11.59 -3.03
C ASN A 210 -17.00 -10.14 -2.98
N ALA A 211 -16.20 -9.25 -3.56
CA ALA A 211 -16.64 -7.95 -4.04
C ALA A 211 -16.50 -7.93 -5.57
N THR A 212 -17.54 -7.48 -6.28
CA THR A 212 -17.51 -7.35 -7.75
C THR A 212 -17.35 -5.89 -8.11
N CYS A 213 -16.29 -5.54 -8.83
CA CYS A 213 -15.90 -4.17 -9.10
C CYS A 213 -15.85 -3.91 -10.60
N THR A 214 -16.46 -2.81 -11.05
CA THR A 214 -16.25 -2.33 -12.42
C THR A 214 -14.95 -1.54 -12.49
N TYR A 215 -14.40 -1.39 -13.69
CA TYR A 215 -13.34 -0.42 -13.92
C TYR A 215 -13.72 0.97 -13.38
N SER A 216 -12.75 1.65 -12.75
CA SER A 216 -12.92 3.04 -12.32
C SER A 216 -12.23 4.02 -13.26
N HIS A 217 -10.90 3.92 -13.36
CA HIS A 217 -10.06 4.83 -14.14
C HIS A 217 -8.64 4.26 -14.27
N SER A 218 -7.77 4.91 -15.05
CA SER A 218 -6.35 4.55 -15.14
C SER A 218 -5.46 5.78 -14.93
N ARG A 219 -4.36 5.60 -14.19
CA ARG A 219 -3.34 6.63 -13.90
C ARG A 219 -1.95 6.01 -13.78
N PRO A 220 -0.87 6.73 -14.12
CA PRO A 220 0.51 6.33 -13.85
C PRO A 220 0.92 6.57 -12.39
N ASP A 221 0.04 6.21 -11.45
CA ASP A 221 0.18 6.49 -10.01
C ASP A 221 0.29 5.18 -9.24
N ASP A 222 1.01 5.19 -8.12
CA ASP A 222 1.04 4.07 -7.18
C ASP A 222 1.18 4.59 -5.73
N PRO A 223 0.09 4.66 -4.96
CA PRO A 223 0.13 5.19 -3.60
C PRO A 223 0.76 4.26 -2.57
N ILE A 224 1.11 3.02 -2.92
CA ILE A 224 1.83 2.10 -2.04
C ILE A 224 3.33 2.22 -2.30
N VAL A 225 3.75 2.10 -3.55
CA VAL A 225 5.17 2.04 -3.95
C VAL A 225 5.79 3.43 -4.09
N LEU A 226 5.03 4.40 -4.62
CA LEU A 226 5.49 5.77 -4.90
C LEU A 226 4.53 6.83 -4.32
N PRO A 227 4.26 6.79 -2.99
CA PRO A 227 3.30 7.67 -2.35
C PRO A 227 3.67 9.15 -2.53
N GLY A 228 2.68 9.95 -2.94
CA GLY A 228 2.82 11.39 -3.15
C GLY A 228 3.53 11.80 -4.44
N LEU A 229 3.80 10.85 -5.34
CA LEU A 229 4.50 11.07 -6.61
C LEU A 229 3.60 10.79 -7.83
N PRO A 230 2.73 11.74 -8.24
CA PRO A 230 1.89 11.58 -9.42
C PRO A 230 2.71 11.32 -10.68
N GLY A 231 2.31 10.33 -11.46
CA GLY A 231 2.96 9.98 -12.73
C GLY A 231 4.31 9.29 -12.62
N ALA A 232 4.77 8.94 -11.42
CA ALA A 232 6.06 8.28 -11.22
C ALA A 232 6.02 6.77 -11.48
N SER A 233 4.82 6.16 -11.56
CA SER A 233 4.66 4.74 -11.86
C SER A 233 4.32 4.49 -13.34
N HIS A 234 4.28 3.21 -13.73
CA HIS A 234 3.66 2.83 -14.98
C HIS A 234 2.13 2.92 -14.88
N MET A 235 1.43 2.81 -16.01
CA MET A 235 -0.03 2.94 -16.04
C MET A 235 -0.72 1.79 -15.29
N HIS A 236 -1.52 2.12 -14.29
CA HIS A 236 -2.38 1.20 -13.57
C HIS A 236 -3.85 1.41 -13.93
N SER A 237 -4.61 0.32 -13.95
CA SER A 237 -6.08 0.34 -13.97
C SER A 237 -6.61 0.12 -12.57
N PHE A 238 -7.42 1.06 -12.09
CA PHE A 238 -7.95 1.12 -10.72
C PHE A 238 -9.40 0.62 -10.64
N PHE A 239 -9.71 -0.03 -9.53
CA PHE A 239 -11.00 -0.57 -9.13
C PHE A 239 -11.25 -0.27 -7.64
N GLY A 240 -12.52 -0.33 -7.21
CA GLY A 240 -12.90 0.03 -5.85
C GLY A 240 -13.02 1.53 -5.69
N ASN A 241 -12.35 2.09 -4.69
CA ASN A 241 -12.48 3.50 -4.37
C ASN A 241 -12.13 4.39 -5.58
N LYS A 242 -13.10 5.21 -6.00
CA LYS A 242 -12.99 6.02 -7.22
C LYS A 242 -12.05 7.21 -7.06
N SER A 243 -11.58 7.49 -5.84
CA SER A 243 -10.65 8.57 -5.52
C SER A 243 -9.20 8.16 -5.48
N THR A 244 -8.89 6.89 -5.76
CA THR A 244 -7.53 6.37 -5.70
C THR A 244 -6.61 7.13 -6.69
N ASP A 245 -5.50 7.64 -6.18
CA ASP A 245 -4.44 8.34 -6.90
C ASP A 245 -3.14 8.31 -6.08
N ALA A 246 -2.06 8.95 -6.55
CA ALA A 246 -0.77 8.97 -5.86
C ALA A 246 -0.79 9.52 -4.42
N PHE A 247 -1.81 10.31 -4.02
CA PHE A 247 -1.94 10.89 -2.69
C PHE A 247 -2.84 10.07 -1.75
N THR A 248 -3.24 8.87 -2.16
CA THR A 248 -4.18 8.04 -1.41
C THR A 248 -3.62 7.66 -0.04
N THR A 249 -4.46 7.85 0.98
CA THR A 249 -4.21 7.42 2.36
C THR A 249 -5.39 6.63 2.87
N THR A 250 -5.22 5.92 3.98
CA THR A 250 -6.33 5.22 4.65
C THR A 250 -7.49 6.17 4.94
N GLN A 251 -7.18 7.38 5.42
CA GLN A 251 -8.20 8.38 5.74
C GLN A 251 -8.91 8.91 4.49
N SER A 252 -8.20 9.12 3.37
CA SER A 252 -8.84 9.59 2.14
C SER A 252 -9.82 8.55 1.60
N LEU A 253 -9.46 7.27 1.62
CA LEU A 253 -10.34 6.17 1.21
C LEU A 253 -11.62 6.10 2.07
N LEU A 254 -11.48 6.19 3.39
CA LEU A 254 -12.62 6.14 4.32
C LEU A 254 -13.53 7.38 4.23
N SER A 255 -12.96 8.53 3.89
CA SER A 255 -13.70 9.79 3.77
C SER A 255 -14.37 9.92 2.40
N ASN A 256 -13.79 9.34 1.35
CA ASN A 256 -14.29 9.39 -0.02
C ASN A 256 -14.96 8.06 -0.40
N LYS A 257 -16.24 7.95 -0.07
CA LYS A 257 -17.01 6.69 -0.13
C LYS A 257 -17.44 6.17 -1.53
N PRO A 258 -17.50 6.97 -2.61
CA PRO A 258 -17.77 6.42 -3.94
C PRO A 258 -16.81 5.28 -4.32
N THR A 259 -17.37 4.09 -4.51
CA THR A 259 -16.65 2.88 -4.94
C THR A 259 -17.23 2.34 -6.25
N SER A 260 -16.42 1.65 -7.04
CA SER A 260 -16.85 0.86 -8.20
C SER A 260 -17.23 -0.58 -7.83
N CYS A 261 -17.08 -0.95 -6.56
CA CYS A 261 -17.39 -2.29 -6.06
C CYS A 261 -18.83 -2.41 -5.54
N THR A 262 -19.35 -3.62 -5.67
CA THR A 262 -20.49 -4.14 -4.89
C THR A 262 -19.93 -5.20 -3.95
N PRO A 263 -20.11 -5.07 -2.62
CA PRO A 263 -20.97 -4.11 -1.93
C PRO A 263 -20.34 -2.72 -1.77
N ALA A 264 -21.18 -1.70 -1.53
CA ALA A 264 -20.72 -0.31 -1.35
C ALA A 264 -19.94 -0.07 -0.05
N ASP A 265 -19.98 -1.03 0.89
CA ASP A 265 -19.19 -1.00 2.13
C ASP A 265 -17.70 -1.28 1.89
N ASP A 266 -17.35 -1.77 0.70
CA ASP A 266 -15.98 -1.94 0.27
C ASP A 266 -15.43 -0.64 -0.32
N LEU A 267 -14.76 0.14 0.53
CA LEU A 267 -14.09 1.38 0.15
C LEU A 267 -12.61 1.15 -0.17
N SER A 268 -12.16 -0.10 -0.26
CA SER A 268 -10.77 -0.45 -0.55
C SER A 268 -10.39 -0.05 -1.97
N ALA A 269 -9.09 0.12 -2.19
CA ALA A 269 -8.53 0.34 -3.52
C ALA A 269 -7.83 -0.93 -4.01
N TYR A 270 -8.03 -1.22 -5.29
CA TYR A 270 -7.41 -2.34 -5.99
C TYR A 270 -6.88 -1.84 -7.32
N TRP A 271 -5.65 -2.18 -7.67
CA TRP A 271 -5.12 -1.89 -9.01
C TRP A 271 -4.18 -2.97 -9.51
N ILE A 272 -4.03 -2.96 -10.83
CA ILE A 272 -3.18 -3.85 -11.62
C ILE A 272 -2.59 -3.04 -12.79
N PRO A 273 -1.48 -3.48 -13.42
CA PRO A 273 -0.96 -2.83 -14.61
C PRO A 273 -1.98 -2.86 -15.76
N SER A 274 -2.13 -1.73 -16.46
CA SER A 274 -3.05 -1.65 -17.60
C SER A 274 -2.61 -2.56 -18.76
N LEU A 275 -3.59 -3.20 -19.40
CA LEU A 275 -3.37 -4.06 -20.57
C LEU A 275 -3.39 -3.24 -21.86
N TYR A 276 -2.51 -3.59 -22.80
CA TYR A 276 -2.46 -3.00 -24.14
C TYR A 276 -2.42 -4.09 -25.22
N GLU A 277 -3.13 -3.85 -26.31
CA GLU A 277 -2.96 -4.57 -27.58
C GLU A 277 -2.25 -3.62 -28.56
N GLY A 278 -0.96 -3.87 -28.81
CA GLY A 278 -0.10 -2.86 -29.42
C GLY A 278 -0.01 -1.60 -28.55
N ASP A 279 -0.49 -0.47 -29.07
CA ASP A 279 -0.56 0.82 -28.35
C ASP A 279 -1.96 1.15 -27.82
N ARG A 280 -2.96 0.33 -28.13
CA ARG A 280 -4.34 0.55 -27.71
C ARG A 280 -4.53 -0.04 -26.32
N ALA A 281 -4.88 0.83 -25.36
CA ALA A 281 -5.31 0.38 -24.04
C ALA A 281 -6.57 -0.50 -24.15
N VAL A 282 -6.57 -1.59 -23.39
CA VAL A 282 -7.72 -2.50 -23.25
C VAL A 282 -8.24 -2.35 -21.83
N GLU A 283 -9.36 -1.67 -21.70
CA GLU A 283 -10.06 -1.52 -20.42
C GLU A 283 -10.60 -2.88 -19.96
N ALA A 284 -10.43 -3.17 -18.67
CA ALA A 284 -11.02 -4.36 -18.07
C ALA A 284 -12.55 -4.20 -17.97
N GLU A 285 -13.29 -5.25 -18.27
CA GLU A 285 -14.75 -5.28 -18.08
C GLU A 285 -15.10 -5.22 -16.58
N GLY A 286 -14.27 -5.85 -15.75
CA GLY A 286 -14.38 -5.80 -14.31
C GLY A 286 -13.36 -6.69 -13.62
N MET A 287 -13.38 -6.59 -12.29
CA MET A 287 -12.58 -7.41 -11.37
C MET A 287 -13.52 -8.01 -10.34
N ILE A 288 -13.43 -9.32 -10.13
CA ILE A 288 -14.01 -9.97 -8.95
C ILE A 288 -12.88 -10.16 -7.95
N VAL A 289 -13.03 -9.52 -6.78
CA VAL A 289 -12.12 -9.67 -5.65
C VAL A 289 -12.70 -10.73 -4.72
N TYR A 290 -12.10 -11.92 -4.73
CA TYR A 290 -12.48 -13.00 -3.83
C TYR A 290 -11.75 -12.88 -2.50
N TYR A 291 -12.48 -13.13 -1.43
CA TYR A 291 -12.00 -13.21 -0.06
C TYR A 291 -12.29 -14.62 0.44
N GLY A 292 -11.24 -15.45 0.53
CA GLY A 292 -11.37 -16.86 0.88
C GLY A 292 -10.56 -17.27 2.11
N SER A 293 -10.45 -18.57 2.33
CA SER A 293 -9.45 -19.15 3.24
C SER A 293 -8.89 -20.44 2.63
N ARG A 294 -7.56 -20.54 2.58
CA ARG A 294 -6.84 -21.76 2.18
C ARG A 294 -6.47 -22.63 3.39
N LEU A 295 -6.84 -22.19 4.59
CA LEU A 295 -6.53 -22.90 5.83
C LEU A 295 -7.33 -24.20 5.95
N THR A 296 -6.75 -25.18 6.64
CA THR A 296 -7.48 -26.41 7.00
C THR A 296 -8.63 -26.09 7.95
N ASP A 297 -8.40 -25.17 8.89
CA ASP A 297 -9.42 -24.60 9.77
C ASP A 297 -9.67 -23.13 9.39
N PRO A 298 -10.70 -22.83 8.59
CA PRO A 298 -10.99 -21.45 8.17
C PRO A 298 -11.52 -20.58 9.32
N SER A 299 -11.92 -21.16 10.46
CA SER A 299 -12.41 -20.40 11.61
C SER A 299 -11.35 -19.55 12.31
N ALA A 300 -10.06 -19.84 12.05
CA ALA A 300 -8.94 -19.04 12.51
C ALA A 300 -8.80 -17.68 11.78
N THR A 301 -9.48 -17.50 10.64
CA THR A 301 -9.38 -16.29 9.81
C THR A 301 -10.02 -15.08 10.50
N VAL A 302 -9.30 -13.97 10.58
CA VAL A 302 -9.78 -12.67 11.10
C VAL A 302 -9.84 -11.63 9.98
N PRO A 303 -10.69 -10.59 10.05
CA PRO A 303 -10.74 -9.55 9.03
C PRO A 303 -9.43 -8.77 8.91
N PHE A 304 -9.14 -8.18 7.76
CA PHE A 304 -7.99 -7.27 7.61
C PHE A 304 -8.11 -6.07 8.56
N PRO A 305 -7.00 -5.58 9.16
CA PRO A 305 -7.01 -4.29 9.83
C PRO A 305 -7.18 -3.16 8.81
N GLU A 306 -7.83 -2.08 9.22
CA GLU A 306 -7.97 -0.88 8.41
C GLU A 306 -6.60 -0.33 7.98
N GLY A 307 -6.45 0.00 6.69
CA GLY A 307 -5.22 0.55 6.13
C GLY A 307 -4.15 -0.49 5.79
N PHE A 308 -4.45 -1.78 5.90
CA PHE A 308 -3.58 -2.87 5.45
C PHE A 308 -3.26 -2.77 3.96
N ARG A 309 -2.02 -3.05 3.58
CA ARG A 309 -1.52 -2.97 2.20
C ARG A 309 -0.74 -4.21 1.85
N MET A 310 -0.87 -4.72 0.63
CA MET A 310 0.02 -5.78 0.14
C MET A 310 0.03 -5.82 -1.39
N ILE A 311 1.14 -6.33 -1.93
CA ILE A 311 1.31 -6.53 -3.37
C ILE A 311 1.57 -8.00 -3.68
N ALA A 312 0.84 -8.58 -4.62
CA ALA A 312 1.11 -9.91 -5.18
C ALA A 312 1.65 -9.81 -6.62
N GLY A 313 2.41 -10.81 -7.07
CA GLY A 313 3.08 -10.79 -8.39
C GLY A 313 4.43 -10.06 -8.37
N ASP A 314 4.99 -9.80 -9.55
CA ASP A 314 6.29 -9.15 -9.71
C ASP A 314 6.28 -8.20 -10.92
N ALA A 315 6.22 -6.90 -10.68
CA ALA A 315 6.22 -5.87 -11.71
C ALA A 315 7.49 -5.87 -12.59
N LYS A 316 8.59 -6.49 -12.15
CA LYS A 316 9.86 -6.54 -12.88
C LYS A 316 10.02 -7.81 -13.71
N ALA A 317 9.14 -8.80 -13.57
CA ALA A 317 9.28 -10.05 -14.30
C ALA A 317 9.12 -9.84 -15.81
N GLN A 318 10.17 -10.17 -16.58
CA GLN A 318 10.19 -10.06 -18.05
C GLN A 318 10.51 -11.43 -18.67
N THR A 319 9.84 -12.47 -18.17
CA THR A 319 10.00 -13.83 -18.68
C THR A 319 8.76 -14.27 -19.46
N PRO A 320 8.91 -14.98 -20.57
CA PRO A 320 7.78 -15.65 -21.25
C PRO A 320 6.93 -16.47 -20.27
N THR A 321 5.60 -16.45 -20.44
CA THR A 321 4.65 -17.35 -19.76
C THR A 321 3.91 -18.19 -20.80
N PRO A 322 4.55 -19.29 -21.30
CA PRO A 322 3.96 -20.12 -22.34
C PRO A 322 2.69 -20.84 -21.89
N ALA A 323 1.92 -21.33 -22.87
CA ALA A 323 0.72 -22.13 -22.64
C ALA A 323 0.96 -23.28 -21.65
N GLY A 324 0.11 -23.38 -20.63
CA GLY A 324 0.18 -24.40 -19.58
C GLY A 324 0.99 -23.99 -18.35
N SER A 325 1.60 -22.80 -18.36
CA SER A 325 2.29 -22.27 -17.19
C SER A 325 1.31 -21.90 -16.08
N THR A 326 1.75 -22.02 -14.82
CA THR A 326 0.98 -21.53 -13.67
C THR A 326 0.84 -20.02 -13.72
N GLY A 327 -0.34 -19.48 -13.42
CA GLY A 327 -0.57 -18.03 -13.40
C GLY A 327 -0.61 -17.37 -14.77
N GLN A 328 -0.81 -18.13 -15.85
CA GLN A 328 -1.00 -17.55 -17.18
C GLN A 328 -2.37 -16.88 -17.33
N TYR A 329 -2.48 -15.95 -18.29
CA TYR A 329 -3.77 -15.52 -18.82
C TYR A 329 -4.46 -16.68 -19.55
N TRP A 330 -5.79 -16.75 -19.50
CA TRP A 330 -6.58 -17.74 -20.22
C TRP A 330 -7.80 -17.10 -20.88
N CYS A 331 -8.42 -17.86 -21.79
CA CYS A 331 -9.69 -17.48 -22.41
C CYS A 331 -10.86 -18.08 -21.64
N SER A 332 -11.68 -17.24 -21.04
CA SER A 332 -12.92 -17.64 -20.36
C SER A 332 -14.15 -17.41 -21.26
N GLY A 333 -15.23 -18.15 -21.02
CA GLY A 333 -16.46 -18.03 -21.82
C GLY A 333 -16.57 -19.02 -22.99
N GLU A 334 -17.45 -18.73 -23.95
CA GLU A 334 -17.80 -19.64 -25.05
C GLU A 334 -16.67 -19.74 -26.08
N GLY A 335 -16.22 -20.97 -26.37
CA GLY A 335 -15.24 -21.27 -27.42
C GLY A 335 -13.77 -21.35 -26.98
N GLY A 336 -13.41 -20.78 -25.83
CA GLY A 336 -12.06 -20.92 -25.24
C GLY A 336 -10.92 -20.32 -26.06
N GLU A 337 -9.71 -20.86 -25.89
CA GLU A 337 -8.51 -20.46 -26.62
C GLU A 337 -8.50 -21.10 -28.02
N ILE A 338 -8.28 -20.28 -29.06
CA ILE A 338 -8.23 -20.72 -30.47
C ILE A 338 -6.83 -20.60 -31.09
N GLY A 339 -5.88 -20.02 -30.37
CA GLY A 339 -4.52 -19.84 -30.83
C GLY A 339 -3.67 -19.06 -29.83
N ARG A 340 -2.45 -18.70 -30.24
CA ARG A 340 -1.50 -17.92 -29.44
C ARG A 340 -0.92 -16.76 -30.26
N SER A 341 -0.43 -15.75 -29.58
CA SER A 341 0.43 -14.71 -30.16
C SER A 341 1.69 -15.31 -30.80
N ALA A 342 2.35 -14.55 -31.67
CA ALA A 342 3.53 -15.02 -32.40
C ALA A 342 4.68 -15.50 -31.49
N ASP A 343 4.82 -14.91 -30.29
CA ASP A 343 5.81 -15.29 -29.28
C ASP A 343 5.34 -16.42 -28.35
N GLY A 344 4.10 -16.91 -28.53
CA GLY A 344 3.50 -17.97 -27.72
C GLY A 344 3.05 -17.55 -26.32
N ASN A 345 3.20 -16.28 -25.91
CA ASN A 345 2.96 -15.83 -24.54
C ASN A 345 1.52 -15.49 -24.21
N TRP A 346 0.73 -15.12 -25.20
CA TRP A 346 -0.65 -14.66 -25.00
C TRP A 346 -1.64 -15.57 -25.70
N PRO A 347 -2.77 -15.90 -25.03
CA PRO A 347 -3.83 -16.63 -25.69
C PRO A 347 -4.59 -15.71 -26.65
N VAL A 348 -5.00 -16.28 -27.78
CA VAL A 348 -6.01 -15.70 -28.68
C VAL A 348 -7.31 -16.43 -28.39
N CYS A 349 -8.31 -15.70 -27.96
CA CYS A 349 -9.60 -16.23 -27.55
C CYS A 349 -10.58 -16.31 -28.72
N ALA A 350 -11.56 -17.20 -28.61
CA ALA A 350 -12.70 -17.22 -29.52
C ALA A 350 -13.43 -15.86 -29.51
N PRO A 351 -14.17 -15.49 -30.58
CA PRO A 351 -14.81 -14.18 -30.70
C PRO A 351 -15.78 -13.77 -29.58
N LYS A 352 -16.28 -14.71 -28.78
CA LYS A 352 -17.16 -14.47 -27.62
C LYS A 352 -16.50 -14.82 -26.27
N ALA A 353 -15.23 -15.19 -26.29
CA ALA A 353 -14.46 -15.47 -25.10
C ALA A 353 -13.70 -14.21 -24.65
N HIS A 354 -13.43 -14.14 -23.36
CA HIS A 354 -12.78 -13.02 -22.70
C HIS A 354 -11.38 -13.44 -22.27
N LEU A 355 -10.41 -12.55 -22.38
CA LEU A 355 -9.10 -12.73 -21.76
C LEU A 355 -9.24 -12.54 -20.24
N THR A 356 -8.80 -13.49 -19.44
CA THR A 356 -8.92 -13.46 -17.98
C THR A 356 -7.59 -13.80 -17.32
N HIS A 357 -7.35 -13.21 -16.14
CA HIS A 357 -6.26 -13.57 -15.24
C HIS A 357 -6.72 -13.67 -13.79
N GLN A 358 -6.09 -14.53 -13.00
CA GLN A 358 -6.29 -14.64 -11.56
C GLN A 358 -4.96 -14.42 -10.85
N LEU A 359 -4.91 -13.37 -10.05
CA LEU A 359 -3.80 -13.10 -9.14
C LEU A 359 -4.21 -13.52 -7.72
N VAL A 360 -3.35 -14.26 -7.02
CA VAL A 360 -3.61 -14.76 -5.66
C VAL A 360 -2.62 -14.12 -4.71
N PHE A 361 -3.12 -13.61 -3.59
CA PHE A 361 -2.32 -12.96 -2.55
C PHE A 361 -2.01 -13.91 -1.38
N PRO A 362 -0.95 -13.62 -0.60
CA PRO A 362 -0.71 -14.23 0.70
C PRO A 362 -1.91 -14.18 1.66
N ASP A 363 -2.01 -15.16 2.56
CA ASP A 363 -3.11 -15.33 3.52
C ASP A 363 -2.67 -15.51 4.98
N CYS A 364 -1.37 -15.34 5.26
CA CYS A 364 -0.80 -15.24 6.59
C CYS A 364 -0.09 -13.90 6.77
N TRP A 365 -0.26 -13.28 7.94
CA TRP A 365 0.22 -11.95 8.29
C TRP A 365 1.04 -11.98 9.60
N ASP A 366 2.02 -11.09 9.72
CA ASP A 366 2.89 -10.96 10.91
C ASP A 366 2.18 -10.46 12.17
N GLY A 367 0.98 -9.89 12.01
CA GLY A 367 0.15 -9.37 13.10
C GLY A 367 0.61 -8.04 13.68
N LYS A 368 1.59 -7.37 13.05
CA LYS A 368 2.31 -6.21 13.57
C LYS A 368 2.34 -5.04 12.59
N ASN A 369 2.40 -5.30 11.29
CA ASN A 369 2.64 -4.26 10.30
C ASN A 369 1.54 -4.24 9.23
N LEU A 370 0.91 -3.09 9.03
CA LEU A 370 -0.02 -2.85 7.92
C LEU A 370 0.67 -2.93 6.56
N ASP A 371 1.98 -2.69 6.52
CA ASP A 371 2.78 -2.72 5.31
C ASP A 371 4.28 -2.93 5.64
N SER A 372 5.05 -3.44 4.69
CA SER A 372 6.51 -3.60 4.78
C SER A 372 7.21 -2.78 3.69
N PRO A 373 8.53 -2.54 3.79
CA PRO A 373 9.27 -1.73 2.81
C PRO A 373 9.22 -2.23 1.36
N ASP A 374 8.95 -3.53 1.19
CA ASP A 374 8.79 -4.21 -0.11
C ASP A 374 7.32 -4.62 -0.38
N HIS A 375 6.40 -4.23 0.51
CA HIS A 375 4.98 -4.53 0.49
C HIS A 375 4.60 -6.03 0.46
N LYS A 376 5.57 -6.89 0.80
CA LYS A 376 5.50 -8.36 0.69
C LYS A 376 6.03 -9.07 1.94
N SER A 377 7.09 -8.58 2.56
CA SER A 377 7.77 -9.20 3.72
C SER A 377 6.95 -9.28 5.00
N HIS A 378 5.83 -8.56 5.13
CA HIS A 378 4.93 -8.67 6.29
C HIS A 378 3.88 -9.78 6.13
N VAL A 379 3.82 -10.45 4.98
CA VAL A 379 2.87 -11.52 4.66
C VAL A 379 3.54 -12.76 4.07
N ALA A 380 2.87 -13.90 4.16
CA ALA A 380 3.27 -15.14 3.50
C ALA A 380 2.05 -15.97 3.09
N PHE A 381 2.23 -16.83 2.09
CA PHE A 381 1.25 -17.88 1.81
C PHE A 381 1.25 -18.89 2.95
N THR A 382 0.06 -19.39 3.27
CA THR A 382 -0.11 -20.50 4.21
C THR A 382 0.71 -21.72 3.79
N TYR A 383 1.29 -22.39 4.77
CA TYR A 383 2.01 -23.66 4.59
C TYR A 383 1.26 -24.77 5.34
N ASP A 384 0.97 -25.88 4.66
CA ASP A 384 0.13 -26.97 5.19
C ASP A 384 -1.23 -26.50 5.77
N GLY A 385 -1.78 -25.43 5.20
CA GLY A 385 -3.06 -24.85 5.60
C GLY A 385 -3.05 -24.23 7.00
N LYS A 386 -1.90 -23.75 7.47
CA LYS A 386 -1.73 -23.04 8.75
C LYS A 386 -0.83 -21.80 8.62
N CYS A 387 -1.18 -20.76 9.38
CA CYS A 387 -0.35 -19.59 9.62
C CYS A 387 0.47 -19.81 10.91
N SER A 388 1.79 -19.59 10.87
CA SER A 388 2.69 -19.88 11.99
C SER A 388 3.99 -19.08 11.92
N GLY A 389 4.80 -19.15 12.99
CA GLY A 389 6.13 -18.53 13.02
C GLY A 389 6.08 -17.02 12.91
N ALA A 390 6.74 -16.48 11.88
CA ALA A 390 6.78 -15.04 11.60
C ALA A 390 5.43 -14.48 11.15
N TYR A 391 4.51 -15.33 10.65
CA TYR A 391 3.21 -14.93 10.12
C TYR A 391 2.07 -15.68 10.83
N PRO A 392 1.82 -15.41 12.13
CA PRO A 392 0.89 -16.20 12.93
C PRO A 392 -0.59 -15.84 12.74
N VAL A 393 -0.91 -14.74 12.05
CA VAL A 393 -2.29 -14.25 11.92
C VAL A 393 -2.87 -14.69 10.57
N ALA A 394 -3.96 -15.45 10.60
CA ALA A 394 -4.68 -15.84 9.38
C ALA A 394 -5.61 -14.69 8.94
N ILE A 395 -5.41 -14.22 7.71
CA ILE A 395 -6.20 -13.17 7.05
C ILE A 395 -6.91 -13.77 5.83
N PRO A 396 -7.95 -13.13 5.27
CA PRO A 396 -8.62 -13.66 4.09
C PRO A 396 -7.64 -13.82 2.93
N ASN A 397 -7.68 -14.97 2.24
CA ASN A 397 -6.93 -15.16 1.00
C ASN A 397 -7.59 -14.32 -0.10
N LEU A 398 -6.95 -13.20 -0.44
CA LEU A 398 -7.42 -12.32 -1.51
C LEU A 398 -7.08 -12.93 -2.87
N SER A 399 -7.99 -12.83 -3.84
CA SER A 399 -7.67 -13.12 -5.24
C SER A 399 -8.37 -12.15 -6.18
N PHE A 400 -7.64 -11.56 -7.11
CA PHE A 400 -8.20 -10.73 -8.18
C PHE A 400 -8.45 -11.61 -9.40
N VAL A 401 -9.71 -11.72 -9.82
CA VAL A 401 -10.06 -12.29 -11.12
C VAL A 401 -10.47 -11.16 -12.03
N VAL A 402 -9.63 -10.85 -13.02
CA VAL A 402 -9.83 -9.72 -13.93
C VAL A 402 -10.15 -10.25 -15.32
N SER A 403 -11.21 -9.72 -15.93
CA SER A 403 -11.64 -10.08 -17.29
C SER A 403 -11.58 -8.86 -18.21
N TYR A 404 -11.14 -9.10 -19.45
CA TYR A 404 -11.05 -8.10 -20.51
C TYR A 404 -11.94 -8.51 -21.68
N PRO A 405 -12.72 -7.55 -22.25
CA PRO A 405 -13.61 -7.82 -23.37
C PRO A 405 -12.84 -7.81 -24.70
N THR A 406 -11.80 -8.64 -24.78
CA THR A 406 -10.96 -8.79 -25.97
C THR A 406 -10.70 -10.26 -26.28
N SER A 407 -10.74 -10.59 -27.56
CA SER A 407 -10.32 -11.90 -28.06
C SER A 407 -8.83 -11.96 -28.38
N GLY A 408 -8.14 -10.81 -28.37
CA GLY A 408 -6.75 -10.70 -28.79
C GLY A 408 -6.52 -10.98 -30.26
N SER A 409 -5.26 -10.86 -30.66
CA SER A 409 -4.79 -11.07 -32.02
C SER A 409 -3.39 -11.68 -32.02
N SER A 410 -2.89 -12.05 -33.21
CA SER A 410 -1.54 -12.59 -33.35
C SER A 410 -0.43 -11.60 -32.95
N ALA A 411 -0.75 -10.30 -32.87
CA ALA A 411 0.15 -9.26 -32.36
C ALA A 411 0.46 -9.43 -30.86
N GLY A 412 -0.38 -10.15 -30.12
CA GLY A 412 -0.24 -10.33 -28.67
C GLY A 412 -0.59 -9.08 -27.86
N PHE A 413 -0.35 -9.17 -26.57
CA PHE A 413 -0.58 -8.08 -25.63
C PHE A 413 0.71 -7.67 -24.92
N ARG A 414 0.64 -6.57 -24.18
CA ARG A 414 1.61 -6.22 -23.15
C ARG A 414 0.90 -5.60 -21.96
N LEU A 415 1.52 -5.67 -20.81
CA LEU A 415 1.16 -4.88 -19.65
C LEU A 415 1.91 -3.55 -19.69
N ALA A 416 1.40 -2.56 -18.98
CA ALA A 416 2.12 -1.31 -18.73
C ALA A 416 3.50 -1.56 -18.07
N SER A 417 3.61 -2.63 -17.29
CA SER A 417 4.84 -3.13 -16.66
C SER A 417 5.70 -4.04 -17.56
N GLY A 418 5.28 -4.34 -18.80
CA GLY A 418 6.04 -5.15 -19.75
C GLY A 418 5.35 -6.47 -20.14
N MET A 419 6.05 -7.60 -20.01
CA MET A 419 5.55 -8.92 -20.41
C MET A 419 4.39 -9.42 -19.52
N ALA A 420 3.66 -10.47 -19.95
CA ALA A 420 2.57 -11.06 -19.18
C ALA A 420 2.97 -11.48 -17.75
N SER A 421 4.22 -11.92 -17.55
CA SER A 421 4.76 -12.28 -16.24
C SER A 421 4.89 -11.10 -15.29
N SER A 422 4.96 -9.86 -15.80
CA SER A 422 5.01 -8.64 -14.98
C SER A 422 3.67 -8.33 -14.28
N ILE A 423 2.66 -9.18 -14.44
CA ILE A 423 1.39 -9.04 -13.75
C ILE A 423 1.60 -9.02 -12.24
N HIS A 424 1.01 -8.01 -11.63
CA HIS A 424 0.98 -7.81 -10.20
C HIS A 424 -0.33 -7.12 -9.86
N GLY A 425 -0.60 -7.03 -8.58
CA GLY A 425 -1.80 -6.38 -8.10
C GLY A 425 -1.60 -5.93 -6.68
N ASP A 426 -2.28 -4.84 -6.40
CA ASP A 426 -2.06 -4.02 -5.24
C ASP A 426 -3.37 -3.86 -4.51
N PHE A 427 -3.32 -4.06 -3.20
CA PHE A 427 -4.47 -3.98 -2.32
C PHE A 427 -4.22 -2.96 -1.25
N PHE A 428 -5.14 -2.02 -1.08
CA PHE A 428 -5.17 -1.09 0.05
C PHE A 428 -6.54 -1.16 0.74
N ASN A 429 -6.57 -1.83 1.89
CA ASN A 429 -7.78 -2.11 2.65
C ASN A 429 -8.40 -0.85 3.24
N ALA A 430 -9.67 -0.61 2.92
CA ALA A 430 -10.49 0.42 3.56
C ALA A 430 -11.96 -0.02 3.70
N TRP A 431 -12.21 -1.33 3.79
CA TRP A 431 -13.54 -1.85 4.15
C TRP A 431 -14.09 -1.19 5.42
N ASP A 432 -15.42 -1.01 5.46
CA ASP A 432 -16.09 -0.85 6.75
C ASP A 432 -15.82 -2.09 7.63
N ASN A 433 -15.25 -1.85 8.82
CA ASN A 433 -14.79 -2.92 9.71
C ASN A 433 -15.92 -3.85 10.15
N ALA A 434 -17.14 -3.33 10.35
CA ALA A 434 -18.28 -4.15 10.75
C ALA A 434 -18.77 -4.99 9.56
N ALA A 435 -18.89 -4.39 8.38
CA ALA A 435 -19.31 -5.07 7.16
C ALA A 435 -18.35 -6.19 6.73
N LEU A 436 -17.04 -5.96 6.81
CA LEU A 436 -16.02 -6.99 6.57
C LEU A 436 -16.04 -8.05 7.67
N GLY A 437 -16.16 -7.63 8.93
CA GLY A 437 -16.26 -8.54 10.07
C GLY A 437 -17.42 -9.53 9.93
N HIS A 438 -18.61 -9.06 9.53
CA HIS A 438 -19.76 -9.91 9.25
C HIS A 438 -19.48 -10.90 8.11
N ARG A 439 -18.89 -10.47 7.00
CA ARG A 439 -18.57 -11.37 5.87
C ARG A 439 -17.56 -12.44 6.24
N VAL A 440 -16.50 -12.07 6.97
CA VAL A 440 -15.52 -13.05 7.47
C VAL A 440 -16.20 -14.01 8.44
N LYS A 441 -17.03 -13.51 9.37
CA LYS A 441 -17.72 -14.33 10.36
C LYS A 441 -18.69 -15.29 9.67
N ASP A 442 -19.60 -14.78 8.85
CA ASP A 442 -20.72 -15.53 8.32
C ASP A 442 -20.28 -16.51 7.23
N CYS A 443 -19.35 -16.10 6.37
CA CYS A 443 -18.96 -16.85 5.18
C CYS A 443 -17.69 -17.68 5.44
N ILE A 444 -16.59 -17.02 5.84
CA ILE A 444 -15.30 -17.69 5.96
C ILE A 444 -15.27 -18.62 7.19
N THR A 445 -15.55 -18.10 8.38
CA THR A 445 -15.39 -18.90 9.62
C THR A 445 -16.37 -20.07 9.70
N GLN A 446 -17.52 -19.98 9.03
CA GLN A 446 -18.50 -21.06 8.95
C GLN A 446 -18.32 -21.98 7.74
N LYS A 447 -17.30 -21.76 6.90
CA LYS A 447 -17.08 -22.53 5.67
C LYS A 447 -18.32 -22.52 4.76
N ALA A 448 -18.89 -21.36 4.52
CA ALA A 448 -20.09 -21.15 3.73
C ALA A 448 -19.82 -20.12 2.63
N LYS A 449 -20.24 -20.44 1.40
CA LYS A 449 -20.07 -19.51 0.28
C LYS A 449 -21.10 -18.39 0.42
N CYS A 450 -20.68 -17.17 0.18
CA CYS A 450 -21.55 -16.01 0.09
C CYS A 450 -21.39 -15.30 -1.26
N ASN A 451 -22.45 -14.61 -1.68
CA ASN A 451 -22.43 -13.66 -2.79
C ASN A 451 -21.89 -12.28 -2.35
N SER A 452 -21.86 -11.30 -3.26
CA SER A 452 -21.34 -9.95 -2.98
C SER A 452 -22.14 -9.15 -1.94
N ALA A 453 -23.41 -9.48 -1.72
CA ALA A 453 -24.19 -8.89 -0.63
C ALA A 453 -23.81 -9.44 0.75
N GLY A 454 -22.93 -10.46 0.81
CA GLY A 454 -22.57 -11.14 2.05
C GLY A 454 -23.63 -12.13 2.53
N THR A 455 -24.54 -12.55 1.64
CA THR A 455 -25.56 -13.57 1.92
C THR A 455 -25.23 -14.90 1.22
N PHE A 456 -25.73 -16.01 1.78
CA PHE A 456 -25.41 -17.38 1.36
C PHE A 456 -25.85 -17.75 -0.06
#